data_AF-A0A7Y3XNX2-F1
#
_entry.id   AF-A0A7Y3XNX2-F1
#
_cell.length_a   1.000
_cell.length_b   1.000
_cell.length_c   1.000
_cell.angle_alpha   90.00
_cell.angle_beta   90.00
_cell.angle_gamma   90.00
#
_symmetry.space_group_name_H-M   'P 1'
#
loop_
_entity.id
_entity.type
_entity.pdbx_description
1 polymer ?
#
loop_
_entity_poly.entity_id
_entity_poly.type
_entity_poly.pdbx_seq_one_letter_code
_entity_poly.pdbx_strand_id
1 'polypeptide(L)'
;MIIRNNVYTILIVFLFLIQLITSGCSTAVTKSLHTDDLHKPKVDLVSQKLFQEKCSLCHELPEIDEYSSEEWTDIIDYTHDTKATRKFITLEESESIKGYLESTTQA
;
A
#
# COMPACT_ATOMS: atom_id res chain seq x y z
N MET A 1 -23.43 50.15 -26.85
CA MET A 1 -22.19 49.42 -26.49
C MET A 1 -22.08 49.26 -24.97
N ILE A 2 -23.11 48.74 -24.30
CA ILE A 2 -23.15 48.58 -22.82
C ILE A 2 -23.55 47.14 -22.48
N ILE A 3 -24.49 46.57 -23.23
CA ILE A 3 -24.95 45.19 -23.09
C ILE A 3 -23.82 44.19 -23.31
N ARG A 4 -23.01 44.37 -24.37
CA ARG A 4 -21.88 43.48 -24.69
C ARG A 4 -20.78 43.50 -23.61
N ASN A 5 -20.52 44.67 -23.01
CA ASN A 5 -19.55 44.81 -21.92
C ASN A 5 -20.02 44.06 -20.67
N ASN A 6 -21.30 44.18 -20.32
CA ASN A 6 -21.88 43.46 -19.17
C ASN A 6 -21.91 41.94 -19.38
N VAL A 7 -22.18 41.47 -20.61
CA VAL A 7 -22.14 40.04 -20.93
C VAL A 7 -20.73 39.48 -20.77
N TYR A 8 -19.69 40.20 -21.23
CA TYR A 8 -18.31 39.78 -21.02
C TYR A 8 -17.92 39.81 -19.54
N THR A 9 -18.35 40.82 -18.78
CA THR A 9 -18.11 40.86 -17.32
C THR A 9 -18.76 39.67 -16.62
N ILE A 10 -20.00 39.32 -16.96
CA ILE A 10 -20.70 38.16 -16.40
C ILE A 10 -19.98 36.85 -16.77
N LEU A 11 -19.54 36.70 -18.02
CA LEU A 11 -18.79 35.53 -18.49
C LEU A 11 -17.47 35.39 -17.72
N ILE A 12 -16.73 36.48 -17.53
CA ILE A 12 -15.46 36.50 -16.81
C ILE A 12 -15.66 36.10 -15.34
N VAL A 13 -16.68 36.64 -14.67
CA VAL A 13 -17.00 36.26 -13.29
C VAL A 13 -17.36 34.78 -13.19
N PHE A 14 -18.14 34.25 -14.15
CA PHE A 14 -18.48 32.83 -14.19
C PHE A 14 -17.24 31.93 -14.36
N LEU A 15 -16.29 32.32 -15.21
CA LEU A 15 -15.02 31.60 -15.37
C LEU A 15 -14.17 31.60 -14.09
N PHE A 16 -14.13 32.71 -13.35
CA PHE A 16 -13.44 32.77 -12.05
C PHE A 16 -14.11 31.92 -10.97
N LEU A 17 -15.46 31.84 -10.96
CA LEU A 17 -16.19 30.99 -10.03
C LEU A 17 -15.91 29.50 -10.26
N ILE A 18 -15.78 29.06 -11.52
CA ILE A 18 -15.40 27.69 -11.86
C ILE A 18 -14.01 27.34 -11.29
N GLN A 19 -13.05 28.27 -11.38
CA GLN A 19 -11.70 28.08 -10.86
C GLN A 19 -11.68 27.98 -9.32
N LEU A 20 -12.61 28.67 -8.63
CA LEU A 20 -12.74 28.62 -7.18
C LEU A 20 -13.16 27.21 -6.69
N ILE A 21 -14.00 26.51 -7.47
CA ILE A 21 -14.44 25.14 -7.16
C ILE A 21 -13.29 24.14 -7.33
N THR A 22 -12.43 24.33 -8.34
CA THR A 22 -11.27 23.45 -8.56
C THR A 22 -10.13 23.64 -7.56
N SER A 23 -10.12 24.77 -6.81
CA SER A 23 -9.16 25.02 -5.74
C SER A 23 -9.56 24.40 -4.40
N GLY A 24 -10.77 23.85 -4.28
CA GLY A 24 -11.10 22.95 -3.18
C GLY A 24 -10.31 21.66 -3.38
N CYS A 25 -9.54 21.23 -2.37
CA CYS A 25 -8.79 19.97 -2.38
C CYS A 25 -9.61 18.87 -3.06
N SER A 26 -9.19 18.46 -4.25
CA SER A 26 -9.78 17.33 -4.94
C SER A 26 -9.39 16.07 -4.18
N THR A 27 -10.16 15.71 -3.16
CA THR A 27 -10.32 14.32 -2.75
C THR A 27 -11.15 13.63 -3.83
N ALA A 28 -10.58 13.54 -5.04
CA ALA A 28 -11.08 12.65 -6.06
C ALA A 28 -10.89 11.24 -5.53
N VAL A 29 -11.96 10.67 -4.98
CA VAL A 29 -12.12 9.25 -4.72
C VAL A 29 -11.94 8.55 -6.06
N THR A 30 -10.70 8.14 -6.35
CA THR A 30 -10.38 7.20 -7.43
C THR A 30 -10.78 5.79 -6.98
N LYS A 31 -12.09 5.58 -6.90
CA LYS A 31 -12.67 4.24 -6.88
C LYS A 31 -12.98 3.89 -8.33
N SER A 32 -12.48 2.75 -8.79
CA SER A 32 -12.60 2.18 -10.15
C SER A 32 -11.67 2.75 -11.23
N LEU A 33 -10.43 2.22 -11.29
CA LEU A 33 -9.81 1.75 -12.56
C LEU A 33 -8.36 1.23 -12.44
N HIS A 34 -7.80 1.08 -11.24
CA HIS A 34 -6.44 0.52 -11.09
C HIS A 34 -6.28 -0.29 -9.81
N THR A 35 -7.27 -1.14 -9.48
CA THR A 35 -7.22 -1.90 -8.23
C THR A 35 -6.32 -3.13 -8.30
N ASP A 36 -6.05 -3.72 -9.46
CA ASP A 36 -5.31 -4.99 -9.51
C ASP A 36 -3.78 -4.80 -9.49
N ASP A 37 -3.26 -3.88 -10.30
CA ASP A 37 -1.81 -3.57 -10.32
C ASP A 37 -1.36 -2.61 -9.21
N LEU A 38 -2.28 -1.95 -8.49
CA LEU A 38 -1.94 -1.16 -7.30
C LEU A 38 -2.21 -1.93 -5.99
N HIS A 39 -3.13 -2.92 -6.00
CA HIS A 39 -3.23 -3.87 -4.87
C HIS A 39 -1.95 -4.65 -4.73
N LYS A 40 -1.41 -5.21 -5.81
CA LYS A 40 -0.22 -6.06 -5.74
C LYS A 40 0.98 -5.36 -5.06
N PRO A 41 1.44 -4.17 -5.48
CA PRO A 41 2.54 -3.48 -4.83
C PRO A 41 2.17 -2.99 -3.43
N LYS A 42 0.90 -2.65 -3.16
CA LYS A 42 0.48 -2.22 -1.82
C LYS A 42 0.46 -3.38 -0.83
N VAL A 43 -0.01 -4.55 -1.25
CA VAL A 43 0.00 -5.80 -0.47
C VAL A 43 1.44 -6.26 -0.25
N ASP A 44 2.30 -6.15 -1.27
CA ASP A 44 3.72 -6.47 -1.19
C ASP A 44 4.46 -5.56 -0.19
N LEU A 45 4.24 -4.24 -0.25
CA LEU A 45 4.80 -3.28 0.71
C LEU A 45 4.30 -3.50 2.15
N VAL A 46 3.03 -3.86 2.32
CA VAL A 46 2.48 -4.19 3.65
C VAL A 46 3.13 -5.45 4.20
N SER A 47 3.29 -6.48 3.37
CA SER A 47 3.86 -7.76 3.77
C SER A 47 5.36 -7.67 4.04
N GLN A 48 6.09 -6.91 3.22
CA GLN A 48 7.49 -6.55 3.46
C GLN A 48 7.66 -5.83 4.79
N LYS A 49 6.80 -4.84 5.07
CA LYS A 49 6.85 -4.09 6.33
C LYS A 49 6.54 -5.00 7.53
N LEU A 50 5.57 -5.90 7.39
CA LEU A 50 5.26 -6.90 8.42
C LEU A 50 6.47 -7.80 8.70
N PHE A 51 7.13 -8.30 7.65
CA PHE A 51 8.35 -9.09 7.81
C PHE A 51 9.43 -8.32 8.58
N GLN A 52 9.71 -7.08 8.17
CA GLN A 52 10.70 -6.25 8.84
C GLN A 52 10.34 -5.96 10.30
N GLU A 53 9.14 -5.48 10.58
CA GLU A 53 8.76 -5.03 11.92
C GLU A 53 8.55 -6.19 12.91
N LYS A 54 8.07 -7.34 12.43
CA LYS A 54 7.70 -8.46 13.29
C LYS A 54 8.84 -9.43 13.49
N CYS A 55 9.55 -9.80 12.43
CA CYS A 55 10.61 -10.79 12.52
C CYS A 55 11.88 -10.19 13.16
N SER A 56 12.07 -8.86 13.13
CA SER A 56 13.22 -8.21 13.78
C SER A 56 13.08 -8.02 15.29
N LEU A 57 11.97 -8.45 15.90
CA LEU A 57 11.71 -8.24 17.33
C LEU A 57 12.64 -9.07 18.22
N CYS A 58 13.17 -10.18 17.71
CA CYS A 58 13.95 -11.14 18.49
C CYS A 58 15.41 -11.23 18.07
N HIS A 59 15.71 -11.02 16.79
CA HIS A 59 17.06 -11.08 16.23
C HIS A 59 17.15 -10.26 14.94
N GLU A 60 18.36 -10.06 14.43
CA GLU A 60 18.58 -9.49 13.10
C GLU A 60 18.08 -10.43 12.01
N LEU A 61 17.54 -9.88 10.92
CA LEU A 61 16.96 -10.65 9.84
C LEU A 61 18.06 -11.16 8.90
N PRO A 62 18.01 -12.44 8.50
CA PRO A 62 18.91 -12.96 7.47
C PRO A 62 18.58 -12.34 6.10
N GLU A 63 19.50 -12.50 5.15
CA GLU A 63 19.28 -12.05 3.78
C GLU A 63 18.17 -12.90 3.12
N ILE A 64 17.38 -12.28 2.23
CA ILE A 64 16.18 -12.94 1.67
C ILE A 64 16.57 -14.13 0.79
N ASP A 65 17.70 -14.04 0.09
CA ASP A 65 18.27 -15.07 -0.78
C ASP A 65 19.09 -16.14 -0.03
N GLU A 66 19.17 -16.06 1.31
CA GLU A 66 19.86 -17.06 2.13
C GLU A 66 19.11 -18.42 2.15
N TYR A 67 17.79 -18.39 1.97
CA TYR A 67 16.93 -19.58 1.98
C TYR A 67 16.04 -19.63 0.73
N SER A 68 15.70 -20.85 0.30
CA SER A 68 14.71 -21.07 -0.73
C SER A 68 13.29 -20.76 -0.26
N SER A 69 12.36 -20.59 -1.20
CA SER A 69 10.95 -20.36 -0.93
C SER A 69 10.32 -21.41 0.01
N GLU A 70 10.69 -22.69 -0.13
CA GLU A 70 10.18 -23.79 0.69
C GLU A 70 10.75 -23.72 2.12
N GLU A 71 12.06 -23.48 2.24
CA GLU A 71 12.74 -23.32 3.54
C GLU A 71 12.17 -22.14 4.33
N TRP A 72 11.86 -21.02 3.65
CA TRP A 72 11.23 -19.88 4.30
C TRP A 72 9.86 -20.21 4.88
N THR A 73 9.05 -20.98 4.18
CA THR A 73 7.73 -21.41 4.68
C THR A 73 7.88 -22.23 5.95
N ASP A 74 8.80 -23.20 5.97
CA ASP A 74 9.10 -24.01 7.15
C ASP A 74 9.62 -23.17 8.33
N ILE A 75 10.50 -22.20 8.06
CA ILE A 75 11.04 -21.27 9.06
C ILE A 75 9.91 -20.43 9.67
N ILE A 76 9.02 -19.87 8.85
CA ILE A 76 7.91 -19.06 9.35
C ILE A 76 6.93 -19.90 10.15
N ASP A 77 6.64 -21.14 9.74
CA ASP A 77 5.77 -22.05 10.49
C ASP A 77 6.37 -22.40 11.86
N TYR A 78 7.64 -22.81 11.87
CA TYR A 78 8.35 -23.09 13.12
C TYR A 78 8.37 -21.86 14.04
N THR A 79 8.68 -20.70 13.49
CA THR A 79 8.82 -19.45 14.25
C THR A 79 7.48 -19.00 14.81
N HIS A 80 6.42 -19.04 14.00
CA HIS A 80 5.07 -18.69 14.41
C HIS A 80 4.57 -19.61 15.52
N ASP A 81 4.88 -20.91 15.52
CA ASP A 81 4.40 -21.84 16.55
C ASP A 81 5.03 -21.65 17.94
N THR A 82 6.17 -20.97 18.01
CA THR A 82 6.80 -20.63 19.28
C THR A 82 5.89 -19.74 20.13
N LYS A 83 5.88 -19.97 21.46
CA LYS A 83 5.04 -19.18 22.38
C LYS A 83 5.39 -17.69 22.39
N ALA A 84 6.64 -17.34 22.06
CA ALA A 84 7.10 -15.96 21.99
C ALA A 84 6.45 -15.24 20.79
N THR A 85 6.52 -15.83 19.60
CA THR A 85 6.06 -15.19 18.36
C THR A 85 4.54 -15.11 18.24
N ARG A 86 3.77 -16.10 18.71
CA ARG A 86 2.28 -16.04 18.71
C ARG A 86 1.69 -14.84 19.45
N LYS A 87 2.46 -14.20 20.31
CA LYS A 87 2.03 -12.99 21.02
C LYS A 87 2.06 -11.75 20.12
N PHE A 88 2.85 -11.77 19.05
CA PHE A 88 3.17 -10.59 18.24
C PHE A 88 2.81 -10.74 16.76
N ILE A 89 2.70 -11.97 16.27
CA ILE A 89 2.33 -12.32 14.89
C ILE A 89 1.06 -13.16 14.93
N THR A 90 0.03 -12.69 14.24
CA THR A 90 -1.21 -13.44 13.99
C THR A 90 -1.04 -14.39 12.81
N LEU A 91 -1.94 -15.37 12.68
CA LEU A 91 -1.94 -16.30 11.55
C LEU A 91 -2.08 -15.59 10.19
N GLU A 92 -2.86 -14.51 10.12
CA GLU A 92 -3.01 -13.72 8.89
C GLU A 92 -1.71 -12.98 8.53
N GLU A 93 -1.02 -12.44 9.54
CA GLU A 93 0.29 -11.79 9.34
C GLU A 93 1.35 -12.80 8.93
N SER A 94 1.37 -14.02 9.50
CA SER A 94 2.34 -15.05 9.11
C SER A 94 2.14 -15.53 7.67
N GLU A 95 0.89 -15.75 7.25
CA GLU A 95 0.55 -16.09 5.86
C GLU A 95 0.94 -14.95 4.89
N SER A 96 0.74 -13.69 5.29
CA SER A 96 1.17 -12.53 4.49
C SER A 96 2.69 -12.46 4.34
N ILE A 97 3.44 -12.73 5.42
CA ILE A 97 4.90 -12.78 5.40
C ILE A 97 5.41 -13.91 4.50
N LYS A 98 4.79 -15.10 4.56
CA LYS A 98 5.13 -16.21 3.65
C LYS A 98 4.95 -15.79 2.19
N GLY A 99 3.80 -15.21 1.84
CA GLY A 99 3.53 -14.78 0.46
C GLY A 99 4.55 -13.77 -0.08
N TYR A 100 5.07 -12.88 0.78
CA TYR A 100 6.16 -11.96 0.43
C TYR A 100 7.50 -12.67 0.20
N LEU A 101 7.86 -13.63 1.06
CA LEU A 101 9.11 -14.38 0.92
C LEU A 101 9.08 -15.28 -0.32
N GLU A 102 7.94 -15.91 -0.61
CA GLU A 102 7.75 -16.72 -1.83
C GLU A 102 7.89 -15.87 -3.10
N SER A 103 7.26 -14.68 -3.14
CA SER A 103 7.34 -13.80 -4.32
C SER A 103 8.73 -13.23 -4.55
N THR A 104 9.50 -13.02 -3.48
CA THR A 104 10.82 -12.38 -3.53
C THR A 104 11.95 -13.37 -3.80
N THR A 105 11.84 -14.62 -3.34
CA THR A 105 12.86 -15.67 -3.56
C THR A 105 12.74 -16.40 -4.89
N GLN A 106 11.58 -16.30 -5.55
CA GLN A 106 11.35 -16.86 -6.90
C GLN A 106 11.64 -15.87 -8.04
N ALA A 107 12.00 -14.62 -7.72
CA ALA A 107 12.29 -13.55 -8.67
C ALA A 107 13.78 -13.48 -9.05
#